data_AF-X1GP17-F1
#
_entry.id   AF-X1GP17-F1
#
_cell.length_a   1.000
_cell.length_b   1.000
_cell.length_c   1.000
_cell.angle_alpha   90.00
_cell.angle_beta   90.00
_cell.angle_gamma   90.00
#
_symmetry.space_group_name_H-M   'P 1'
#
loop_
_entity.id
_entity.type
_entity.pdbx_description
1 polymer ?
#
loop_
_entity_poly.entity_id
_entity_poly.type
_entity_poly.pdbx_seq_one_letter_code
_entity_poly.pdbx_strand_id
1 'polypeptide(L)'
;MPANLPPQYFEAEKKYRLAKDPEEKIEALQLMLAIMPKHKGTDKLHAGLRRKIARLSQEAEKKYATARRAGFYIRREGAGQVILVGPTNVGKSQLLAAVTEASPEIAAYPFTTQTLIPGMMGFENIQIQLVDTPPIGHRDVRILLANTLRGADLIAIVVDL
;
A
#
# COMPACT_ATOMS: atom_id res chain seq x y z
N MET A 1 -4.32 -16.40 38.99
CA MET A 1 -5.46 -17.27 38.63
C MET A 1 -5.43 -17.47 37.13
N PRO A 2 -5.50 -18.72 36.62
CA PRO A 2 -5.63 -18.95 35.19
C PRO A 2 -6.92 -18.29 34.70
N ALA A 3 -6.83 -17.50 33.63
CA ALA A 3 -8.02 -16.91 33.02
C ALA A 3 -8.80 -18.03 32.31
N ASN A 4 -10.11 -18.13 32.58
CA ASN A 4 -10.99 -19.06 31.87
C ASN A 4 -11.28 -18.46 30.48
N LEU A 5 -10.49 -18.87 29.48
CA LEU A 5 -10.60 -18.37 28.11
C LEU A 5 -11.46 -19.31 27.27
N PRO A 6 -12.37 -18.79 26.42
CA PRO A 6 -13.23 -19.63 25.60
C PRO A 6 -12.42 -20.35 24.50
N PRO A 7 -12.88 -21.51 23.99
CA PRO A 7 -12.20 -22.28 22.95
C PRO A 7 -11.79 -21.46 21.71
N GLN A 8 -12.66 -20.54 21.31
CA GLN A 8 -12.46 -19.64 20.16
C GLN A 8 -11.22 -18.74 20.34
N TYR A 9 -10.83 -18.44 21.58
CA TYR A 9 -9.60 -17.69 21.86
C TYR A 9 -8.36 -18.47 21.41
N PHE A 10 -8.32 -19.77 21.68
CA PHE A 10 -7.18 -20.63 21.33
C PHE A 10 -7.10 -20.85 19.81
N GLU A 11 -8.23 -20.85 19.11
CA GLU A 11 -8.26 -20.85 17.64
C GLU A 11 -7.65 -19.56 17.08
N ALA A 12 -8.03 -18.40 17.62
CA ALA A 12 -7.45 -17.12 17.25
C ALA A 12 -5.95 -17.04 17.60
N GLU A 13 -5.54 -17.62 18.73
CA GLU A 13 -4.13 -17.73 19.09
C GLU A 13 -3.35 -18.62 18.10
N LYS A 14 -3.93 -19.74 17.67
CA LYS A 14 -3.33 -20.60 16.65
C LYS A 14 -3.17 -19.85 15.32
N LYS A 15 -4.18 -19.07 14.91
CA LYS A 15 -4.08 -18.18 13.73
C LYS A 15 -2.95 -17.17 13.89
N TYR A 16 -2.84 -16.51 15.03
CA TYR A 16 -1.73 -15.58 15.31
C TYR A 16 -0.34 -16.26 15.21
N ARG A 17 -0.21 -17.51 15.69
CA ARG A 17 1.06 -18.26 15.62
C ARG A 17 1.42 -18.69 14.20
N LEU A 18 0.43 -19.01 13.38
CA LEU A 18 0.62 -19.45 11.99
C LEU A 18 0.79 -18.28 11.02
N ALA A 19 0.24 -17.11 11.35
CA ALA A 19 0.31 -15.91 10.53
C ALA A 19 1.77 -15.52 10.27
N LYS A 20 2.07 -15.28 9.00
CA LYS A 20 3.39 -14.79 8.56
C LYS A 20 3.37 -13.28 8.37
N ASP A 21 2.23 -12.76 7.91
CA ASP A 21 2.04 -11.34 7.66
C ASP A 21 1.79 -10.55 8.97
N PRO A 22 2.41 -9.37 9.15
CA PRO A 22 2.06 -8.44 10.23
C PRO A 22 0.57 -8.10 10.33
N GLU A 23 -0.15 -7.95 9.22
CA GLU A 23 -1.58 -7.62 9.19
C GLU A 23 -2.42 -8.79 9.71
N GLU A 24 -2.18 -10.00 9.21
CA GLU A 24 -2.82 -11.23 9.71
C GLU A 24 -2.58 -11.42 11.22
N LYS A 25 -1.38 -11.06 11.71
CA LYS A 25 -1.07 -11.07 13.14
C LYS A 25 -1.88 -10.04 13.91
N ILE A 26 -2.06 -8.84 13.38
CA ILE A 26 -2.85 -7.78 14.01
C ILE A 26 -4.32 -8.20 14.07
N GLU A 27 -4.88 -8.72 12.99
CA GLU A 27 -6.26 -9.21 12.95
C GLU A 27 -6.50 -10.34 13.95
N ALA A 28 -5.59 -11.31 14.02
CA ALA A 28 -5.70 -12.39 14.99
C ALA A 28 -5.64 -11.88 16.45
N LEU A 29 -4.78 -10.89 16.75
CA LEU A 29 -4.72 -10.26 18.07
C LEU A 29 -5.98 -9.44 18.41
N GLN A 30 -6.57 -8.75 17.43
CA GLN A 30 -7.84 -8.04 17.59
C GLN A 30 -8.98 -9.00 17.87
N LEU A 31 -9.02 -10.14 17.17
CA LEU A 31 -10.00 -11.21 17.40
C LEU A 31 -9.84 -11.80 18.80
N MET A 32 -8.60 -12.04 19.25
CA MET A 32 -8.30 -12.48 20.62
C MET A 32 -8.80 -11.47 21.67
N LEU A 33 -8.67 -10.16 21.42
CA LEU A 33 -9.22 -9.12 22.31
C LEU A 33 -10.74 -9.09 22.33
N ALA A 34 -11.39 -9.31 21.18
CA ALA A 34 -12.84 -9.29 21.06
C ALA A 34 -13.51 -10.48 21.77
N ILE A 35 -12.89 -11.66 21.70
CA ILE A 35 -13.39 -12.90 22.30
C ILE A 35 -13.12 -12.95 23.81
N MET A 36 -12.05 -12.31 24.28
CA MET A 36 -11.61 -12.42 25.66
C MET A 36 -12.60 -11.77 26.65
N PRO A 37 -13.03 -12.49 27.70
CA PRO A 37 -13.85 -11.92 28.77
C PRO A 37 -13.17 -10.71 29.42
N LYS A 38 -13.94 -9.69 29.80
CA LYS A 38 -13.40 -8.48 30.44
C LYS A 38 -13.68 -8.50 31.94
N HIS A 39 -12.69 -8.95 32.72
CA HIS A 39 -12.74 -8.94 34.19
C HIS A 39 -11.32 -8.90 34.78
N LYS A 40 -11.21 -8.70 36.09
CA LYS A 40 -9.92 -8.53 36.82
C LYS A 40 -8.88 -9.62 36.56
N GLY A 41 -9.31 -10.82 36.16
CA GLY A 41 -8.43 -11.95 35.84
C GLY A 41 -7.77 -11.87 34.46
N THR A 42 -8.34 -11.11 33.53
CA THR A 42 -7.87 -10.96 32.15
C THR A 42 -7.25 -9.59 31.86
N ASP A 43 -7.27 -8.64 32.81
CA ASP A 43 -6.76 -7.27 32.63
C ASP A 43 -5.30 -7.22 32.15
N LYS A 44 -4.41 -8.04 32.76
CA LYS A 44 -3.00 -8.11 32.34
C LYS A 44 -2.85 -8.63 30.90
N LEU A 45 -3.72 -9.57 30.51
CA LEU A 45 -3.70 -10.17 29.18
C LEU A 45 -4.24 -9.19 28.13
N HIS A 46 -5.32 -8.47 28.44
CA HIS A 46 -5.84 -7.34 27.64
C HIS A 46 -4.75 -6.30 27.36
N ALA A 47 -4.05 -5.86 28.41
CA ALA A 47 -2.96 -4.89 28.29
C ALA A 47 -1.80 -5.43 27.43
N GLY A 48 -1.48 -6.72 27.55
CA GLY A 48 -0.46 -7.38 26.75
C GLY A 48 -0.81 -7.45 25.26
N LEU A 49 -2.05 -7.83 24.93
CA LEU A 49 -2.52 -7.88 23.54
C LEU A 49 -2.54 -6.48 22.91
N ARG A 50 -3.06 -5.46 23.60
CA ARG A 50 -3.04 -4.07 23.12
C ARG A 50 -1.63 -3.57 22.84
N ARG A 51 -0.66 -3.89 23.71
CA ARG A 51 0.76 -3.55 23.49
C ARG A 51 1.33 -4.23 22.25
N LYS A 52 1.00 -5.51 22.02
CA LYS A 52 1.44 -6.24 20.82
C LYS A 52 0.86 -5.63 19.55
N ILE A 53 -0.44 -5.29 19.54
CA ILE A 53 -1.10 -4.62 18.41
C ILE A 53 -0.44 -3.27 18.13
N ALA A 54 -0.24 -2.43 19.15
CA ALA A 54 0.38 -1.12 18.98
C ALA A 54 1.80 -1.24 18.39
N ARG A 55 2.60 -2.18 18.88
CA ARG A 55 3.96 -2.42 18.37
C ARG A 55 3.93 -2.90 16.91
N LEU A 56 3.13 -3.91 16.58
CA LEU A 56 3.03 -4.43 15.21
C LEU A 56 2.50 -3.38 14.24
N SER A 57 1.53 -2.56 14.66
CA SER A 57 0.99 -1.46 13.86
C SER A 57 2.06 -0.39 13.60
N GLN A 58 2.85 -0.04 14.62
CA GLN A 58 3.95 0.91 14.47
C GLN A 58 5.10 0.36 13.60
N GLU A 59 5.41 -0.93 13.70
CA GLU A 59 6.40 -1.59 12.84
C GLU A 59 5.94 -1.64 11.38
N ALA A 60 4.66 -1.94 11.14
CA ALA A 60 4.05 -1.86 9.82
C ALA A 60 4.15 -0.43 9.28
N GLU A 61 3.71 0.57 10.05
CA GLU A 61 3.76 1.99 9.66
C GLU A 61 5.19 2.47 9.38
N LYS A 62 6.19 2.05 10.17
CA LYS A 62 7.60 2.35 9.91
C LYS A 62 8.13 1.67 8.64
N LYS A 63 7.75 0.42 8.37
CA LYS A 63 8.06 -0.25 7.09
C LYS A 63 7.43 0.50 5.92
N TYR A 64 6.17 0.91 6.03
CA TYR A 64 5.51 1.75 5.03
C TYR A 64 6.16 3.13 4.90
N ALA A 65 6.63 3.75 5.98
CA ALA A 65 7.32 5.04 5.96
C ALA A 65 8.73 4.96 5.32
N THR A 66 9.44 3.85 5.52
CA THR A 66 10.71 3.58 4.84
C THR A 66 10.47 3.23 3.37
N ALA A 67 9.41 2.48 3.05
CA ALA A 67 8.96 2.23 1.68
C ALA A 67 8.49 3.51 0.96
N ARG A 68 7.83 4.45 1.67
CA ARG A 68 7.48 5.81 1.19
C ARG A 68 8.70 6.58 0.69
N ARG A 69 9.90 6.34 1.25
CA ARG A 69 11.15 6.99 0.81
C ARG A 69 11.81 6.32 -0.39
N ALA A 70 11.54 5.04 -0.66
CA ALA A 70 12.32 4.26 -1.62
C ALA A 70 11.65 4.07 -3.00
N GLY A 71 10.31 4.12 -3.11
CA GLY A 71 9.63 3.75 -4.38
C GLY A 71 8.40 4.58 -4.81
N PHE A 72 7.96 5.56 -4.02
CA PHE A 72 6.73 6.33 -4.29
C PHE A 72 6.89 7.85 -4.23
N TYR A 73 8.12 8.33 -3.98
CA TYR A 73 8.46 9.74 -4.11
C TYR A 73 9.24 9.93 -5.41
N ILE A 74 8.57 10.42 -6.44
CA ILE A 74 9.22 10.86 -7.67
C ILE A 74 9.50 12.35 -7.53
N ARG A 75 10.78 12.71 -7.62
CA ARG A 75 11.19 14.11 -7.68
C ARG A 75 10.61 14.72 -8.95
N ARG A 76 9.97 15.88 -8.80
CA ARG A 76 9.46 16.65 -9.93
C ARG A 76 10.61 17.17 -10.78
N GLU A 77 10.48 17.00 -12.09
CA GLU A 77 11.46 17.38 -13.09
C GLU A 77 10.76 17.98 -14.31
N GLY A 78 11.51 18.73 -15.13
CA GLY A 78 10.97 19.38 -16.33
C GLY A 78 10.06 20.58 -16.04
N ALA A 79 9.25 20.93 -17.05
CA ALA A 79 8.31 22.05 -17.01
C ALA A 79 7.01 21.72 -16.26
N GLY A 80 6.73 20.44 -16.02
CA GLY A 80 5.55 19.99 -15.29
C GLY A 80 5.51 18.47 -15.14
N GLN A 81 4.71 18.00 -14.20
CA GLN A 81 4.48 16.58 -13.91
C GLN A 81 3.03 16.20 -14.17
N VAL A 82 2.82 15.15 -14.96
CA VAL A 82 1.50 14.56 -15.24
C VAL A 82 1.47 13.13 -14.75
N ILE A 83 0.44 12.79 -13.97
CA ILE A 83 0.25 11.44 -13.45
C ILE A 83 -0.83 10.71 -14.26
N LEU A 84 -0.48 9.54 -14.82
CA LEU A 84 -1.39 8.68 -15.56
C LEU A 84 -2.14 7.77 -14.59
N VAL A 85 -3.47 7.90 -14.49
CA VAL A 85 -4.32 7.06 -13.63
C VAL A 85 -5.35 6.30 -14.45
N GLY A 86 -5.68 5.09 -14.04
CA GLY A 86 -6.67 4.27 -14.74
C GLY A 86 -6.66 2.81 -14.29
N PRO A 87 -7.69 2.03 -14.67
CA PRO A 87 -7.78 0.60 -14.34
C PRO A 87 -6.59 -0.23 -14.84
N THR A 88 -6.55 -1.52 -14.49
CA THR A 88 -5.60 -2.49 -15.06
C THR A 88 -5.82 -2.60 -16.57
N ASN A 89 -4.75 -2.81 -17.34
CA ASN A 89 -4.79 -3.13 -18.78
C ASN A 89 -5.40 -2.07 -19.72
N VAL A 90 -5.62 -0.83 -19.28
CA VAL A 90 -6.09 0.28 -20.15
C VAL A 90 -4.97 0.94 -20.98
N GLY A 91 -3.79 0.31 -21.07
CA GLY A 91 -2.68 0.81 -21.89
C GLY A 91 -1.82 1.93 -21.29
N LYS A 92 -1.90 2.22 -19.98
CA LYS A 92 -1.09 3.31 -19.35
C LYS A 92 0.41 3.19 -19.58
N SER A 93 0.99 2.01 -19.32
CA SER A 93 2.42 1.78 -19.50
C SER A 93 2.83 1.81 -20.97
N GLN A 94 1.93 1.40 -21.88
CA GLN A 94 2.14 1.52 -23.32
C GLN A 94 2.14 2.99 -23.77
N LEU A 95 1.23 3.80 -23.24
CA LEU A 95 1.19 5.24 -23.49
C LEU A 95 2.50 5.90 -23.03
N LEU A 96 2.97 5.59 -21.82
CA LEU A 96 4.26 6.08 -21.32
C LEU A 96 5.42 5.71 -22.26
N ALA A 97 5.52 4.44 -22.65
CA ALA A 97 6.57 3.96 -23.55
C ALA A 97 6.49 4.56 -24.96
N ALA A 98 5.29 4.92 -25.43
CA ALA A 98 5.10 5.48 -26.77
C ALA A 98 5.52 6.94 -26.88
N VAL A 99 5.37 7.71 -25.80
CA VAL A 99 5.60 9.17 -25.80
C VAL A 99 6.87 9.58 -25.04
N THR A 100 7.57 8.62 -24.44
CA THR A 100 8.83 8.84 -23.72
C THR A 100 9.86 7.79 -24.12
N GLU A 101 11.13 8.04 -23.86
CA GLU A 101 12.18 7.01 -24.00
C GLU A 101 12.22 6.04 -22.81
N ALA A 102 11.24 6.12 -21.90
CA ALA A 102 11.15 5.18 -20.79
C ALA A 102 10.85 3.78 -21.32
N SER A 103 11.54 2.78 -20.77
CA SER A 103 11.32 1.37 -21.04
C SER A 103 10.60 0.71 -19.86
N PRO A 104 9.29 0.96 -19.66
CA PRO A 104 8.54 0.29 -18.60
C PRO A 104 8.49 -1.21 -18.88
N GLU A 105 8.64 -2.04 -17.84
CA GLU A 105 8.41 -3.48 -17.97
C GLU A 105 6.90 -3.72 -18.18
N ILE A 106 6.49 -3.97 -19.43
CA ILE A 106 5.12 -4.31 -19.78
C ILE A 106 4.91 -5.81 -19.53
N ALA A 107 4.49 -6.19 -18.32
CA ALA A 107 4.16 -7.58 -17.99
C ALA A 107 2.64 -7.78 -17.86
N ALA A 108 2.10 -8.84 -18.47
CA ALA A 108 0.66 -9.17 -18.50
C ALA A 108 0.14 -9.83 -17.20
N TYR A 109 0.87 -9.73 -16.09
CA TYR A 109 0.50 -10.34 -14.80
C TYR A 109 0.00 -9.28 -13.81
N PRO A 110 -0.97 -9.58 -12.91
CA PRO A 110 -1.68 -8.58 -12.11
C PRO A 110 -0.89 -7.89 -10.98
N PHE A 111 0.46 -7.94 -10.97
CA PHE A 111 1.23 -7.62 -9.75
C PHE A 111 2.53 -6.82 -9.93
N THR A 112 2.81 -6.26 -11.12
CA THR A 112 4.14 -5.69 -11.42
C THR A 112 4.25 -4.17 -11.42
N THR A 113 3.18 -3.40 -11.36
CA THR A 113 3.30 -1.97 -11.02
C THR A 113 3.12 -1.78 -9.52
N GLN A 114 4.15 -2.12 -8.75
CA GLN A 114 4.26 -1.73 -7.33
C GLN A 114 5.07 -0.45 -7.15
N THR A 115 5.48 0.20 -8.23
CA THR A 115 6.32 1.40 -8.24
C THR A 115 5.78 2.39 -9.26
N LEU A 116 5.97 3.68 -8.97
CA LEU A 116 5.70 4.74 -9.93
C LEU A 116 6.83 4.75 -10.98
N ILE A 117 6.49 4.82 -12.27
CA ILE A 117 7.49 4.81 -13.34
C ILE A 117 7.50 6.20 -14.00
N PRO A 118 8.55 7.02 -13.81
CA PRO A 118 8.69 8.27 -14.52
C PRO A 118 9.22 8.05 -15.95
N GLY A 119 8.78 8.89 -16.88
CA GLY A 119 9.32 9.04 -18.22
C GLY A 119 9.27 10.51 -18.65
N MET A 120 10.25 10.96 -19.42
CA MET A 120 10.29 12.34 -19.92
C MET A 120 9.73 12.40 -21.34
N MET A 121 8.66 13.18 -21.51
CA MET A 121 8.02 13.45 -22.79
C MET A 121 8.49 14.81 -23.29
N GLY A 122 9.05 14.85 -24.50
CA GLY A 122 9.32 16.11 -25.19
C GLY A 122 8.02 16.74 -25.71
N PHE A 123 7.84 18.03 -25.48
CA PHE A 123 6.79 18.83 -26.10
C PHE A 123 7.40 20.16 -26.55
N GLU A 124 7.46 20.39 -27.86
CA GLU A 124 8.18 21.52 -28.45
C GLU A 124 9.63 21.63 -27.91
N ASN A 125 9.94 22.71 -27.19
CA ASN A 125 11.24 22.99 -26.59
C ASN A 125 11.29 22.70 -25.07
N ILE A 126 10.28 22.02 -24.51
CA ILE A 126 10.22 21.67 -23.09
C ILE A 126 10.13 20.16 -22.86
N GLN A 127 10.43 19.75 -21.63
CA GLN A 127 10.32 18.37 -21.16
C GLN A 127 9.24 18.28 -20.08
N ILE A 128 8.32 17.33 -20.23
CA ILE A 128 7.21 17.08 -19.30
C ILE A 128 7.41 15.71 -18.69
N GLN A 129 7.41 15.63 -17.37
CA GLN A 129 7.53 14.37 -16.66
C GLN A 129 6.17 13.67 -16.63
N LEU A 130 6.07 12.53 -17.30
CA LEU A 130 4.95 11.61 -17.18
C LEU A 130 5.26 10.56 -16.12
N VAL A 131 4.28 10.23 -15.29
CA VAL A 131 4.40 9.20 -14.27
C VAL A 131 3.30 8.16 -14.47
N ASP A 132 3.67 6.94 -14.83
CA ASP A 132 2.75 5.80 -14.84
C ASP A 132 2.51 5.31 -13.41
N THR A 133 1.24 5.09 -13.09
CA THR A 133 0.83 4.62 -11.77
C THR A 133 0.36 3.17 -11.80
N PRO A 134 0.52 2.47 -10.66
CA PRO A 134 -0.23 1.25 -10.39
C PRO A 134 -1.74 1.43 -10.66
N PRO A 135 -2.44 0.35 -11.08
CA PRO A 135 -3.88 0.37 -11.30
C PRO A 135 -4.69 0.88 -10.11
N ILE A 136 -5.70 1.69 -10.39
CA ILE A 136 -6.67 2.13 -9.39
C ILE A 136 -7.55 0.94 -8.98
N GLY A 137 -7.49 0.52 -7.72
CA GLY A 137 -8.31 -0.62 -7.24
C GLY A 137 -7.75 -1.37 -6.03
N HIS A 138 -6.43 -1.41 -5.86
CA HIS A 138 -5.80 -2.07 -4.71
C HIS A 138 -5.88 -1.19 -3.46
N ARG A 139 -6.27 -1.74 -2.30
CA ARG A 139 -6.44 -1.00 -1.04
C ARG A 139 -5.16 -0.28 -0.61
N ASP A 140 -4.02 -0.93 -0.77
CA ASP A 140 -2.71 -0.42 -0.31
C ASP A 140 -2.16 0.71 -1.19
N VAL A 141 -2.57 0.72 -2.46
CA VAL A 141 -2.15 1.70 -3.47
C VAL A 141 -2.87 3.05 -3.27
N ARG A 142 -4.08 3.07 -2.70
CA ARG A 142 -4.89 4.28 -2.54
C ARG A 142 -4.21 5.36 -1.68
N ILE A 143 -3.63 4.97 -0.55
CA ILE A 143 -2.98 5.91 0.37
C ILE A 143 -1.68 6.45 -0.24
N LEU A 144 -0.98 5.61 -1.01
CA LEU A 144 0.28 5.95 -1.66
C LEU A 144 0.06 6.91 -2.84
N LEU A 145 -0.93 6.63 -3.70
CA LEU A 145 -1.29 7.51 -4.82
C LEU A 145 -1.82 8.88 -4.37
N ALA A 146 -2.55 8.94 -3.25
CA ALA A 146 -3.16 10.19 -2.79
C ALA A 146 -2.14 11.32 -2.57
N ASN A 147 -0.91 11.01 -2.14
CA ASN A 147 0.13 12.01 -1.93
C ASN A 147 0.75 12.47 -3.26
N THR A 148 1.02 11.53 -4.18
CA THR A 148 1.60 11.84 -5.49
C THR A 148 0.61 12.65 -6.33
N LEU A 149 -0.68 12.28 -6.34
CA LEU A 149 -1.74 12.99 -7.06
C LEU A 149 -1.92 14.44 -6.61
N ARG A 150 -1.73 14.73 -5.31
CA ARG A 150 -1.81 16.12 -4.81
C ARG A 150 -0.63 16.99 -5.24
N GLY A 151 0.51 16.38 -5.58
CA GLY A 151 1.73 17.10 -5.96
C GLY A 151 1.88 17.34 -7.46
N ALA A 152 1.06 16.68 -8.29
CA ALA A 152 1.10 16.77 -9.74
C ALA A 152 0.47 18.07 -10.25
N ASP A 153 0.94 18.50 -11.42
CA ASP A 153 0.35 19.64 -12.13
C ASP A 153 -0.93 19.21 -12.88
N LEU A 154 -0.94 17.98 -13.40
CA LEU A 154 -2.10 17.40 -14.09
C LEU A 154 -2.28 15.92 -13.75
N ILE A 155 -3.54 15.49 -13.77
CA ILE A 155 -3.93 14.08 -13.66
C ILE A 155 -4.58 13.68 -14.98
N ALA A 156 -4.00 12.70 -15.68
CA ALA A 156 -4.53 12.16 -16.92
C ALA A 156 -5.24 10.83 -16.64
N ILE A 157 -6.54 10.79 -16.87
CA ILE A 157 -7.35 9.58 -16.69
C ILE A 157 -7.36 8.79 -17.99
N VAL A 158 -6.84 7.56 -17.95
CA VAL A 158 -6.77 6.64 -19.07
C VAL A 158 -7.87 5.59 -18.92
N VAL A 159 -8.68 5.45 -19.97
CA VAL A 159 -9.79 4.50 -20.05
C VAL A 159 -9.71 3.75 -21.38
N ASP A 160 -10.18 2.50 -21.36
CA ASP A 160 -10.41 1.71 -22.56
C ASP A 160 -11.83 2.00 -23.07
N LEU A 161 -12.02 2.15 -24.39
CA LEU A 161 -13.26 2.62 -25.03
C LEU A 161 -14.02 1.51 -25.74
#